data_AF-A0A1G2YG26-F1
#
_entry.id   AF-A0A1G2YG26-F1
#
_cell.length_a   1.000
_cell.length_b   1.000
_cell.length_c   1.000
_cell.angle_alpha   90.00
_cell.angle_beta   90.00
_cell.angle_gamma   90.00
#
_symmetry.space_group_name_H-M   'P 1'
#
loop_
_entity.id
_entity.type
_entity.pdbx_description
1 polymer ?
#
loop_
_entity_poly.entity_id
_entity_poly.type
_entity_poly.pdbx_seq_one_letter_code
_entity_poly.pdbx_strand_id
1 'polypeptide(L)'
;MKEWKYLKYDIEEWLKRPAIRKWINDNPRIVIRITIATISLFLIILIFKLVPYRSPNVSMNHKAWFYDLNTKKLFAEDGDKIPPIDAPSGKLAGVKAYVLSYVLEPNENEKFIAYLEKFTPQGRKYIDICKEAKTKVTEKMINDLNCNRYVSKPNDINWFLASSDKGREILRQANKANDKGQMPLNYLPKLK
;
A
#
# COMPACT_ATOMS: atom_id res chain seq x y z
N MET A 1 6.86 23.65 -28.65
CA MET A 1 8.11 23.50 -29.44
C MET A 1 8.80 24.84 -29.76
N LYS A 2 8.07 25.95 -30.00
CA LYS A 2 8.67 27.28 -30.26
C LYS A 2 9.42 27.89 -29.06
N GLU A 3 8.94 27.71 -27.83
CA GLU A 3 9.53 28.32 -26.62
C GLU A 3 10.98 27.88 -26.33
N TRP A 4 11.29 26.61 -26.58
CA TRP A 4 12.65 26.07 -26.43
C TRP A 4 13.66 26.70 -27.40
N LYS A 5 13.20 27.14 -28.57
CA LYS A 5 14.06 27.77 -29.58
C LYS A 5 14.47 29.18 -29.16
N TYR A 6 13.54 29.94 -28.55
CA TYR A 6 13.82 31.28 -28.03
C TYR A 6 14.72 31.24 -26.79
N LEU A 7 14.45 30.34 -25.85
CA LEU A 7 15.30 30.16 -24.67
C LEU A 7 16.75 29.83 -25.02
N LYS A 8 16.96 28.94 -26.01
CA LYS A 8 18.31 28.59 -26.47
C LYS A 8 19.03 29.79 -27.10
N TYR A 9 18.30 30.58 -27.90
CA TYR A 9 18.84 31.77 -28.55
C TYR A 9 19.29 32.83 -27.52
N ASP A 10 18.45 33.10 -26.52
CA ASP A 10 18.74 34.08 -25.48
C ASP A 10 19.97 33.67 -24.63
N ILE A 11 20.12 32.39 -24.34
CA ILE A 11 21.28 31.85 -23.63
C ILE A 11 22.55 31.99 -24.48
N GLU A 12 22.49 31.66 -25.77
CA GLU A 12 23.64 31.78 -26.67
C GLU A 12 24.07 33.25 -26.85
N GLU A 13 23.12 34.17 -26.96
CA GLU A 13 23.40 35.60 -27.06
C GLU A 13 23.99 36.15 -25.76
N TRP A 14 23.45 35.74 -24.61
CA TRP A 14 23.97 36.09 -23.30
C TRP A 14 25.40 35.58 -23.10
N LEU A 15 25.69 34.32 -23.45
CA LEU A 15 27.04 33.73 -23.35
C LEU A 15 28.06 34.35 -24.31
N LYS A 16 27.62 34.96 -25.42
CA LYS A 16 28.49 35.68 -26.36
C LYS A 16 28.90 37.05 -25.85
N ARG A 17 28.27 37.58 -24.80
CA ARG A 17 28.63 38.89 -24.24
C ARG A 17 30.09 38.86 -23.75
N PRO A 18 30.93 39.79 -24.21
CA PRO A 18 32.37 39.78 -23.91
C PRO A 18 32.65 39.88 -22.40
N ALA A 19 31.77 40.55 -21.64
CA ALA A 19 31.85 40.61 -20.19
C ALA A 19 31.75 39.24 -19.51
N ILE A 20 30.92 38.34 -20.03
CA ILE A 20 30.72 37.00 -19.45
C ILE A 20 31.90 36.10 -19.78
N ARG A 21 32.40 36.15 -21.02
CA ARG A 21 33.62 35.41 -21.41
C ARG A 21 34.82 35.85 -20.59
N LYS A 22 34.99 37.17 -20.42
CA LYS A 22 36.05 37.73 -19.58
C LYS A 22 35.90 37.27 -18.13
N TRP A 23 34.70 37.36 -17.57
CA TRP A 23 34.44 36.93 -16.19
C TRP A 23 34.71 35.44 -15.95
N ILE A 24 34.31 34.56 -16.88
CA ILE A 24 34.58 33.12 -16.84
C ILE A 24 36.09 32.85 -16.83
N ASN A 25 36.85 33.54 -17.68
CA ASN A 25 38.29 33.40 -17.79
C ASN A 25 39.04 33.97 -16.57
N ASP A 26 38.53 35.06 -15.99
CA ASP A 26 39.11 35.71 -14.82
C ASP A 26 38.85 34.92 -13.52
N ASN A 27 37.83 34.05 -13.50
CA ASN A 27 37.39 33.31 -12.31
C ASN A 27 37.33 31.78 -12.50
N PRO A 28 38.40 31.12 -13.00
CA PRO A 28 38.36 29.70 -13.36
C PRO A 28 38.05 28.80 -12.16
N ARG A 29 38.48 29.19 -10.95
CA ARG A 29 38.22 28.45 -9.71
C ARG A 29 36.73 28.43 -9.34
N ILE A 30 35.99 29.51 -9.62
CA ILE A 30 34.55 29.59 -9.33
C ILE A 30 33.79 28.69 -10.30
N VAL A 31 34.13 28.76 -11.58
CA VAL A 31 33.52 27.92 -12.62
C VAL A 31 33.72 26.44 -12.33
N ILE A 32 34.93 26.02 -11.95
CA ILE A 32 35.21 24.63 -11.55
C ILE A 32 34.33 24.20 -10.38
N ARG A 33 34.17 25.04 -9.34
CA ARG A 33 33.33 24.72 -8.17
C ARG A 33 31.86 24.57 -8.55
N ILE A 34 31.32 25.45 -9.38
CA ILE A 34 29.94 25.39 -9.86
C ILE A 34 29.71 24.11 -10.68
N THR A 35 30.63 23.79 -11.59
CA THR A 35 30.55 22.57 -12.39
C THR A 35 30.53 21.32 -11.52
N ILE A 36 31.44 21.20 -10.55
CA ILE A 36 31.50 20.06 -9.63
C ILE A 36 30.18 19.96 -8.84
N ALA A 37 29.70 21.07 -8.26
CA ALA A 37 28.46 21.09 -7.49
C ALA A 37 27.24 20.64 -8.32
N THR A 38 27.19 21.08 -9.59
CA THR A 38 26.09 20.75 -10.50
C THR A 38 26.10 19.27 -10.88
N ILE A 39 27.29 18.72 -11.19
CA ILE A 39 27.47 17.29 -11.47
C ILE A 39 27.11 16.44 -10.26
N SER A 40 27.58 16.82 -9.06
CA SER A 40 27.26 16.13 -7.81
C SER A 40 25.76 16.13 -7.52
N LEU A 41 25.09 17.28 -7.67
CA LEU A 41 23.64 17.37 -7.48
C LEU A 41 22.88 16.48 -8.46
N PHE A 42 23.28 16.47 -9.73
CA PHE A 42 22.68 15.61 -10.75
C PHE A 42 22.87 14.12 -10.41
N LEU A 43 24.07 13.72 -10.00
CA LEU A 43 24.36 12.35 -9.55
C LEU A 43 23.53 11.96 -8.33
N ILE A 44 23.37 12.86 -7.35
CA ILE A 44 22.54 12.62 -6.17
C ILE A 44 21.09 12.36 -6.60
N ILE A 45 20.51 13.21 -7.47
CA ILE A 45 19.15 13.04 -7.97
C ILE A 45 19.02 11.72 -8.74
N LEU A 46 20.00 11.38 -9.59
CA LEU A 46 20.01 10.15 -10.36
C LEU A 46 20.05 8.92 -9.43
N ILE A 47 20.89 8.95 -8.40
CA ILE A 47 20.97 7.90 -7.37
C ILE A 47 19.63 7.78 -6.64
N PHE A 48 19.01 8.88 -6.21
CA PHE A 48 17.69 8.84 -5.56
C PHE A 48 16.58 8.30 -6.47
N LYS A 49 16.69 8.47 -7.80
CA LYS A 49 15.74 7.92 -8.77
C LYS A 49 16.01 6.44 -9.08
N LEU A 50 17.28 6.01 -9.10
CA LEU A 50 17.68 4.64 -9.44
C LEU A 50 17.66 3.69 -8.23
N VAL A 51 17.89 4.20 -7.02
CA VAL A 51 17.79 3.38 -5.81
C VAL A 51 16.31 3.14 -5.56
N PRO A 52 15.81 1.89 -5.71
CA PRO A 52 14.44 1.60 -5.35
C PRO A 52 14.29 1.92 -3.87
N TYR A 53 13.36 2.83 -3.55
CA TYR A 53 12.95 3.11 -2.17
C TYR A 53 12.51 1.78 -1.56
N ARG A 54 13.42 1.14 -0.83
CA ARG A 54 13.15 -0.01 0.01
C ARG A 54 12.40 0.59 1.19
N SER A 55 11.08 0.52 1.15
CA SER A 55 10.28 0.73 2.34
C SER A 55 10.90 -0.15 3.43
N PRO A 56 11.25 0.39 4.60
CA PRO A 56 11.68 -0.47 5.69
C PRO A 56 10.60 -1.54 5.86
N ASN A 57 11.01 -2.81 5.84
CA ASN A 57 10.16 -3.90 6.29
C ASN A 57 9.95 -3.67 7.78
N VAL A 58 9.03 -2.77 8.12
CA VAL A 58 8.48 -2.73 9.46
C VAL A 58 7.56 -3.95 9.51
N SER A 59 8.15 -5.12 9.76
CA SER A 59 7.43 -6.22 10.39
C SER A 59 7.09 -5.74 11.80
N MET A 60 6.14 -4.81 11.90
CA MET A 60 5.39 -4.69 13.13
C MET A 60 4.66 -6.02 13.23
N ASN A 61 4.98 -6.76 14.28
CA ASN A 61 4.28 -7.95 14.70
C ASN A 61 2.80 -7.56 14.94
N HIS A 62 2.03 -7.46 13.86
CA HIS A 62 0.69 -6.90 13.88
C HIS A 62 -0.28 -8.06 13.99
N LYS A 63 -1.01 -8.11 15.10
CA LYS A 63 -2.10 -9.06 15.24
C LYS A 63 -3.24 -8.63 14.30
N ALA A 64 -3.95 -9.61 13.76
CA ALA A 64 -5.21 -9.42 13.06
C ALA A 64 -6.31 -10.24 13.73
N TRP A 65 -7.55 -9.82 13.52
CA TRP A 65 -8.70 -10.61 13.91
C TRP A 65 -8.95 -11.72 12.90
N PHE A 66 -9.17 -12.92 13.43
CA PHE A 66 -9.67 -14.07 12.70
C PHE A 66 -11.00 -14.50 13.31
N TYR A 67 -11.84 -15.14 12.50
CA TYR A 67 -13.15 -15.64 12.88
C TYR A 67 -13.19 -17.14 12.73
N ASP A 68 -13.53 -17.83 13.80
CA ASP A 68 -13.72 -19.27 13.81
C ASP A 68 -15.09 -19.61 13.24
N LEU A 69 -15.11 -20.28 12.09
CA LEU A 69 -16.34 -20.62 11.39
C LEU A 69 -17.22 -21.63 12.14
N ASN A 70 -16.65 -22.45 13.02
CA ASN A 70 -17.38 -23.46 13.78
C ASN A 70 -17.98 -22.85 15.05
N THR A 71 -17.18 -22.07 15.80
CA THR A 71 -17.64 -21.50 17.09
C THR A 71 -18.26 -20.12 16.97
N LYS A 72 -18.14 -19.47 15.80
CA LYS A 72 -18.64 -18.11 15.54
C LYS A 72 -18.02 -17.05 16.47
N LYS A 73 -16.74 -17.26 16.83
CA LYS A 73 -16.00 -16.38 17.74
C LYS A 73 -14.79 -15.76 17.06
N LEU A 74 -14.49 -14.51 17.44
CA LEU A 74 -13.26 -13.84 17.06
C LEU A 74 -12.10 -14.35 17.91
N PHE A 75 -10.93 -14.47 17.29
CA PHE A 75 -9.67 -14.73 17.96
C PHE A 75 -8.56 -13.92 17.28
N ALA A 76 -7.52 -13.55 18.03
CA ALA A 76 -6.42 -12.75 17.52
C ALA A 76 -5.25 -13.64 17.15
N GLU A 77 -4.64 -13.42 15.98
CA GLU A 77 -3.47 -14.16 15.55
C GLU A 77 -2.56 -13.29 14.67
N ASP A 78 -1.37 -13.77 14.32
CA ASP A 78 -0.45 -13.07 13.42
C ASP A 78 -1.15 -12.65 12.11
N GLY A 79 -1.10 -11.35 11.80
CA GLY A 79 -1.73 -10.74 10.64
C GLY A 79 -1.15 -11.18 9.30
N ASP A 80 0.05 -11.76 9.30
CA ASP A 80 0.71 -12.29 8.11
C ASP A 80 0.20 -13.69 7.73
N LYS A 81 -0.61 -14.35 8.57
CA LYS A 81 -1.16 -15.66 8.22
C LYS A 81 -2.20 -15.54 7.11
N ILE A 82 -2.13 -16.47 6.16
CA ILE A 82 -3.00 -16.51 4.99
C ILE A 82 -4.22 -17.39 5.29
N PRO A 83 -5.45 -16.84 5.34
CA PRO A 83 -6.66 -17.60 5.63
C PRO A 83 -7.08 -18.55 4.49
N PRO A 84 -7.72 -19.71 4.80
CA PRO A 84 -8.08 -20.16 6.15
C PRO A 84 -6.91 -20.67 7.02
N ILE A 85 -6.92 -20.42 8.31
CA ILE A 85 -5.93 -20.90 9.28
C ILE A 85 -6.58 -21.89 10.25
N ASP A 86 -5.76 -22.57 11.04
CA ASP A 86 -6.27 -23.33 12.18
C ASP A 86 -6.89 -22.37 13.20
N ALA A 87 -8.08 -22.73 13.68
CA ALA A 87 -8.80 -22.02 14.72
C ALA A 87 -8.82 -22.86 16.01
N PRO A 88 -9.20 -22.28 17.17
CA PRO A 88 -9.34 -23.03 18.41
C PRO A 88 -10.25 -24.26 18.30
N SER A 89 -11.26 -24.22 17.43
CA SER A 89 -12.17 -25.34 17.19
C SER A 89 -11.65 -26.42 16.25
N GLY A 90 -10.57 -26.18 15.50
CA GLY A 90 -10.06 -27.15 14.54
C GLY A 90 -9.33 -26.56 13.34
N LYS A 91 -8.83 -27.48 12.49
CA LYS A 91 -8.00 -27.13 11.32
C LYS A 91 -8.78 -26.37 10.26
N LEU A 92 -8.12 -25.38 9.64
CA LEU A 92 -8.64 -24.57 8.53
C LEU A 92 -10.02 -23.93 8.78
N ALA A 93 -10.42 -23.75 10.04
CA ALA A 93 -11.70 -23.15 10.42
C ALA A 93 -11.63 -21.63 10.64
N GLY A 94 -10.42 -21.05 10.67
CA GLY A 94 -10.20 -19.63 10.93
C GLY A 94 -10.11 -18.81 9.66
N VAL A 95 -11.00 -17.85 9.45
CA VAL A 95 -10.94 -16.90 8.33
C VAL A 95 -10.57 -15.51 8.81
N LYS A 96 -9.99 -14.66 7.95
CA LYS A 96 -9.62 -13.30 8.39
C LYS A 96 -10.89 -12.47 8.57
N ALA A 97 -10.96 -11.71 9.64
CA ALA A 97 -12.11 -10.87 9.98
C ALA A 97 -11.71 -9.41 9.96
N TYR A 98 -12.41 -8.62 9.16
CA TYR A 98 -12.24 -7.17 9.15
C TYR A 98 -13.21 -6.57 10.16
N VAL A 99 -12.69 -6.28 11.35
CA VAL A 99 -13.45 -5.66 12.44
C VAL A 99 -13.29 -4.16 12.34
N LEU A 100 -14.40 -3.43 12.25
CA LEU A 100 -14.43 -2.00 12.05
C LEU A 100 -15.15 -1.27 13.20
N SER A 101 -14.92 0.03 13.29
CA SER A 101 -15.57 0.96 14.21
C SER A 101 -15.67 2.35 13.58
N TYR A 102 -16.66 3.15 13.95
CA TYR A 102 -16.75 4.56 13.55
C TYR A 102 -16.06 5.53 14.52
N VAL A 103 -15.48 5.01 15.60
CA VAL A 103 -14.72 5.75 16.61
C VAL A 103 -13.32 5.16 16.79
N LEU A 104 -12.36 5.99 17.24
CA LEU A 104 -10.95 5.60 17.38
C LEU A 104 -10.73 4.54 18.47
N GLU A 105 -11.43 4.65 19.60
CA GLU A 105 -11.31 3.76 20.75
C GLU A 105 -12.67 3.11 21.08
N PRO A 106 -13.12 2.15 20.26
CA PRO A 106 -14.42 1.53 20.45
C PRO A 106 -14.47 0.64 21.68
N ASN A 107 -15.61 0.66 22.36
CA ASN A 107 -16.01 -0.43 23.23
C ASN A 107 -16.52 -1.65 22.43
N GLU A 108 -16.86 -2.73 23.12
CA GLU A 108 -17.29 -4.00 22.48
C GLU A 108 -18.55 -3.86 21.61
N ASN A 109 -19.44 -2.91 21.92
CA ASN A 109 -20.69 -2.68 21.18
C ASN A 109 -20.52 -1.72 20.00
N GLU A 110 -19.43 -0.95 19.96
CA GLU A 110 -19.13 0.01 18.90
C GLU A 110 -18.33 -0.59 17.75
N LYS A 111 -17.75 -1.78 17.98
CA LYS A 111 -17.07 -2.56 16.94
C LYS A 111 -18.01 -3.58 16.31
N PHE A 112 -17.80 -3.85 15.04
CA PHE A 112 -18.58 -4.85 14.30
C PHE A 112 -17.69 -5.55 13.28
N ILE A 113 -18.01 -6.80 12.95
CA ILE A 113 -17.35 -7.51 11.85
C ILE A 113 -17.98 -7.01 10.55
N ALA A 114 -17.21 -6.35 9.70
CA ALA A 114 -17.73 -5.84 8.43
C ALA A 114 -17.83 -6.96 7.38
N TYR A 115 -16.78 -7.76 7.26
CA TYR A 115 -16.77 -8.95 6.40
C TYR A 115 -15.69 -9.95 6.82
N LEU A 116 -15.82 -11.16 6.29
CA LEU A 116 -14.88 -12.25 6.43
C LEU A 116 -14.15 -12.49 5.11
N GLU A 117 -12.91 -12.95 5.17
CA GLU A 117 -12.06 -13.18 4.01
C GLU A 117 -11.30 -14.50 4.10
N LYS A 118 -11.23 -15.22 2.97
CA LYS A 118 -10.34 -16.36 2.78
C LYS A 118 -9.81 -16.40 1.36
N PHE A 119 -8.62 -16.97 1.15
CA PHE A 119 -8.05 -17.08 -0.19
C PHE A 119 -8.44 -18.38 -0.88
N THR A 120 -8.50 -18.32 -2.21
CA THR A 120 -8.51 -19.53 -3.05
C THR A 120 -7.15 -20.23 -2.92
N PRO A 121 -7.04 -21.53 -3.28
CA PRO A 121 -5.75 -22.19 -3.36
C PRO A 121 -4.77 -21.47 -4.29
N GLN A 122 -5.25 -20.87 -5.39
CA GLN A 122 -4.45 -20.06 -6.31
C GLN A 122 -4.00 -18.74 -5.66
N GLY A 123 -4.89 -18.06 -4.93
CA GLY A 123 -4.56 -16.83 -4.20
C GLY A 123 -3.51 -17.03 -3.13
N ARG A 124 -3.52 -18.17 -2.44
CA ARG A 124 -2.47 -18.56 -1.51
C ARG A 124 -1.09 -18.57 -2.16
N LYS A 125 -0.97 -19.35 -3.24
CA LYS A 125 0.28 -19.45 -4.01
C LYS A 125 0.75 -18.09 -4.49
N TYR A 126 -0.18 -17.25 -4.94
CA TYR A 126 0.12 -15.90 -5.37
C TYR A 126 0.68 -15.02 -4.24
N ILE A 127 0.08 -15.07 -3.05
CA ILE A 127 0.58 -14.33 -1.88
C ILE A 127 1.97 -14.83 -1.47
N ASP A 128 2.20 -16.14 -1.49
CA ASP A 128 3.51 -16.71 -1.16
C ASP A 128 4.60 -16.17 -2.11
N ILE A 129 4.32 -16.17 -3.43
CA ILE A 129 5.21 -15.58 -4.45
C ILE A 129 5.44 -14.08 -4.18
N CYS A 130 4.38 -13.33 -3.86
CA CYS A 130 4.51 -11.89 -3.60
C CYS A 130 5.35 -11.59 -2.35
N LYS A 131 5.21 -12.39 -1.28
CA LYS A 131 6.00 -12.27 -0.06
C LYS A 131 7.49 -12.49 -0.33
N GLU A 132 7.81 -13.50 -1.12
CA GLU A 132 9.18 -13.82 -1.51
C GLU A 132 9.81 -12.72 -2.38
N ALA A 133 9.04 -12.20 -3.35
CA ALA A 133 9.54 -11.23 -4.32
C ALA A 133 9.75 -9.81 -3.75
N LYS A 134 9.26 -9.50 -2.55
CA LYS A 134 9.31 -8.16 -1.92
C LYS A 134 8.89 -7.04 -2.88
N THR A 135 7.93 -7.32 -3.75
CA THR A 135 7.50 -6.41 -4.82
C THR A 135 6.58 -5.34 -4.27
N LYS A 136 6.65 -4.14 -4.88
CA LYS A 136 5.66 -3.09 -4.62
C LYS A 136 4.30 -3.57 -5.14
N VAL A 137 3.27 -3.42 -4.31
CA VAL A 137 1.90 -3.73 -4.70
C VAL A 137 1.49 -2.86 -5.88
N THR A 138 1.05 -3.49 -6.97
CA THR A 138 0.51 -2.80 -8.16
C THR A 138 -1.00 -2.97 -8.25
N GLU A 139 -1.67 -2.11 -9.02
CA GLU A 139 -3.11 -2.24 -9.28
C GLU A 139 -3.48 -3.60 -9.90
N LYS A 140 -2.64 -4.09 -10.82
CA LYS A 140 -2.78 -5.44 -11.38
C LYS A 140 -2.76 -6.51 -10.28
N MET A 141 -1.82 -6.42 -9.34
CA MET A 141 -1.75 -7.36 -8.21
C MET A 141 -3.00 -7.29 -7.32
N ILE A 142 -3.56 -6.10 -7.10
CA ILE A 142 -4.81 -5.93 -6.35
C ILE A 142 -5.98 -6.60 -7.07
N ASN A 143 -6.08 -6.42 -8.39
CA ASN A 143 -7.10 -7.08 -9.20
C ASN A 143 -6.93 -8.60 -9.22
N ASP A 144 -5.71 -9.09 -9.38
CA ASP A 144 -5.40 -10.53 -9.33
C ASP A 144 -5.77 -11.12 -7.96
N LEU A 145 -5.45 -10.42 -6.86
CA LEU A 145 -5.86 -10.82 -5.51
C LEU A 145 -7.38 -10.82 -5.33
N ASN A 146 -8.09 -9.84 -5.88
CA ASN A 146 -9.55 -9.78 -5.84
C ASN A 146 -10.21 -10.95 -6.60
N CYS A 147 -9.59 -11.40 -7.68
CA CYS A 147 -10.01 -12.60 -8.41
C CYS A 147 -9.70 -13.90 -7.65
N ASN A 148 -8.86 -13.84 -6.62
CA ASN A 148 -8.37 -15.00 -5.89
C ASN A 148 -8.69 -15.00 -4.39
N ARG A 149 -9.61 -14.13 -3.94
CA ARG A 149 -10.10 -14.12 -2.57
C ARG A 149 -11.62 -14.19 -2.54
N TYR A 150 -12.12 -14.93 -1.58
CA TYR A 150 -13.53 -14.99 -1.24
C TYR A 150 -13.83 -14.07 -0.07
N VAL A 151 -14.97 -13.41 -0.14
CA VAL A 151 -15.53 -12.59 0.93
C VAL A 151 -16.92 -13.07 1.31
N SER A 152 -17.30 -12.86 2.56
CA SER A 152 -18.61 -13.21 3.08
C SER A 152 -19.04 -12.24 4.17
N LYS A 153 -20.35 -12.13 4.38
CA LYS A 153 -20.89 -11.44 5.55
C LYS A 153 -20.65 -12.27 6.81
N PRO A 154 -20.56 -11.65 7.99
CA PRO A 154 -20.51 -12.41 9.24
C PRO A 154 -21.73 -13.33 9.33
N ASN A 155 -21.51 -14.58 9.77
CA ASN A 155 -22.55 -15.61 9.93
C ASN A 155 -23.26 -16.09 8.65
N ASP A 156 -22.89 -15.58 7.47
CA ASP A 156 -23.40 -16.13 6.22
C ASP A 156 -22.67 -17.44 5.88
N ILE A 157 -23.38 -18.35 5.22
CA ILE A 157 -22.83 -19.59 4.69
C ILE A 157 -22.22 -19.39 3.30
N ASN A 158 -22.65 -18.35 2.60
CA ASN A 158 -22.29 -18.10 1.21
C ASN A 158 -20.98 -17.31 1.12
N TRP A 159 -20.10 -17.74 0.21
CA TRP A 159 -18.84 -17.09 -0.09
C TRP A 159 -18.85 -16.62 -1.54
N PHE A 160 -18.49 -15.36 -1.75
CA PHE A 160 -18.47 -14.75 -3.08
C PHE A 160 -17.04 -14.32 -3.41
N LEU A 161 -16.63 -14.48 -4.67
CA LEU A 161 -15.37 -13.89 -5.11
C LEU A 161 -15.41 -12.38 -4.89
N ALA A 162 -14.35 -11.78 -4.35
CA ALA A 162 -14.29 -10.33 -4.14
C ALA A 162 -14.47 -9.55 -5.44
N SER A 163 -14.08 -10.12 -6.58
CA SER A 163 -14.30 -9.55 -7.92
C SER A 163 -15.73 -9.68 -8.43
N SER A 164 -16.61 -10.49 -7.82
CA SER A 164 -18.01 -10.64 -8.25
C SER A 164 -18.89 -9.47 -7.78
N ASP A 165 -20.03 -9.24 -8.41
CA ASP A 165 -20.96 -8.16 -8.05
C ASP A 165 -21.37 -8.21 -6.56
N LYS A 166 -21.71 -9.42 -6.07
CA LYS A 166 -22.05 -9.63 -4.66
C LYS A 166 -20.85 -9.40 -3.73
N GLY A 167 -19.66 -9.83 -4.13
CA GLY A 167 -18.43 -9.60 -3.37
C GLY A 167 -18.07 -8.12 -3.28
N ARG A 168 -18.14 -7.39 -4.41
CA ARG A 168 -17.93 -5.94 -4.45
C ARG A 168 -18.95 -5.20 -3.61
N GLU A 169 -20.20 -5.65 -3.60
CA GLU A 169 -21.23 -5.06 -2.75
C GLU A 169 -20.93 -5.24 -1.26
N ILE A 170 -20.48 -6.43 -0.82
CA ILE A 170 -20.04 -6.66 0.57
C ILE A 170 -18.91 -5.69 0.94
N LEU A 171 -17.89 -5.58 0.08
CA LEU A 171 -16.75 -4.69 0.31
C LEU A 171 -17.14 -3.21 0.30
N ARG A 172 -18.07 -2.80 -0.56
CA ARG A 172 -18.58 -1.44 -0.61
C ARG A 172 -19.36 -1.08 0.65
N GLN A 173 -20.22 -1.99 1.12
CA GLN A 173 -20.98 -1.78 2.36
C GLN A 173 -20.06 -1.69 3.58
N ALA A 174 -18.99 -2.48 3.61
CA ALA A 174 -17.99 -2.39 4.67
C ALA A 174 -17.29 -1.02 4.75
N ASN A 175 -17.21 -0.27 3.65
CA ASN A 175 -16.59 1.05 3.58
C ASN A 175 -17.63 2.19 3.51
N LYS A 176 -18.91 1.91 3.74
CA LYS A 176 -19.95 2.92 3.71
C LYS A 176 -19.86 3.80 4.96
N ALA A 177 -20.01 5.12 4.78
CA ALA A 177 -20.12 6.03 5.91
C ALA A 177 -21.42 5.79 6.70
N ASN A 178 -21.40 6.06 8.01
CA ASN A 178 -22.61 6.07 8.83
C ASN A 178 -23.47 7.32 8.57
N ASP A 179 -24.60 7.45 9.27
CA ASP A 179 -25.54 8.58 9.13
C ASP A 179 -24.93 9.94 9.51
N LYS A 180 -23.78 9.93 10.20
CA LYS A 180 -23.00 11.13 10.57
C LYS A 180 -21.90 11.44 9.56
N GLY A 181 -21.82 10.71 8.44
CA GLY A 181 -20.76 10.85 7.43
C GLY A 181 -19.39 10.33 7.88
N GLN A 182 -19.30 9.60 9.00
CA GLN A 182 -18.03 9.05 9.49
C GLN A 182 -17.67 7.79 8.71
N MET A 183 -16.42 7.69 8.28
CA MET A 183 -15.90 6.47 7.67
C MET A 183 -15.51 5.45 8.73
N PRO A 184 -15.72 4.14 8.48
CA PRO A 184 -15.30 3.12 9.40
C PRO A 184 -13.76 2.97 9.41
N LEU A 185 -13.21 2.69 10.57
CA LEU A 185 -11.79 2.49 10.84
C LEU A 185 -11.54 1.03 11.21
N ASN A 186 -10.40 0.48 10.76
CA ASN A 186 -9.99 -0.87 11.15
C ASN A 186 -9.65 -0.91 12.64
N TYR A 187 -10.30 -1.81 13.38
CA TYR A 187 -10.00 -2.09 14.77
C TYR A 187 -9.10 -3.34 14.87
N LEU A 188 -7.83 -3.14 15.17
CA LEU A 188 -6.85 -4.23 15.32
C LEU A 188 -6.85 -4.78 16.77
N PRO A 189 -6.55 -6.08 16.97
CA PRO A 189 -6.33 -6.61 18.31
C PRO A 189 -5.16 -5.90 18.99
N LYS A 190 -5.32 -5.59 20.28
CA LYS A 190 -4.23 -5.05 21.11
C LYS A 190 -3.11 -6.08 21.21
N LEU A 191 -1.87 -5.64 21.05
CA LEU A 191 -0.69 -6.43 21.36
C LEU A 191 -0.65 -6.62 22.88
N LYS A 192 -0.59 -7.87 23.33
CA LYS A 192 -0.37 -8.20 24.74
C LYS A 192 1.10 -8.12 25.06
#